data_AF-A0A4Q3B9E7-F1
#
_entry.id   AF-A0A4Q3B9E7-F1
#
_cell.length_a   1.000
_cell.length_b   1.000
_cell.length_c   1.000
_cell.angle_alpha   90.00
_cell.angle_beta   90.00
_cell.angle_gamma   90.00
#
_symmetry.space_group_name_H-M   'P 1'
#
loop_
_entity.id
_entity.type
_entity.pdbx_description
1 polymer ?
#
loop_
_entity_poly.entity_id
_entity_poly.type
_entity_poly.pdbx_seq_one_letter_code
_entity_poly.pdbx_strand_id
1 'polypeptide(L)'
;MMRRIFFVVMLGLAGCSESKFPKGVLEPEKMQAVYWDYIKADVFANEFVRRDTSKNIELENAKLQLQVFRLHKTTKEQFYKSYEYYLKNKDLMKAMLDTMVVRQRAHNDSLLNKKKILDSLKTKPVLFDTTAKAL
;
A
#
# COMPACT_ATOMS: atom_id res chain seq x y z
N MET A 1 18.80 35.40 -23.85
CA MET A 1 18.39 34.30 -24.75
C MET A 1 18.36 32.91 -24.07
N MET A 2 18.35 32.84 -22.73
CA MET A 2 18.50 31.60 -21.95
C MET A 2 17.22 31.16 -21.21
N ARG A 3 16.13 31.96 -21.29
CA ARG A 3 14.86 31.70 -20.57
C ARG A 3 13.92 30.73 -21.31
N ARG A 4 14.14 30.49 -22.60
CA ARG A 4 13.29 29.62 -23.43
C ARG A 4 13.72 28.15 -23.41
N ILE A 5 14.97 27.86 -23.06
CA ILE A 5 15.51 26.48 -23.02
C ILE A 5 14.92 25.70 -21.83
N PHE A 6 14.60 26.39 -20.72
CA PHE A 6 14.02 25.76 -19.52
C PHE A 6 12.62 25.15 -19.75
N PHE A 7 11.86 25.68 -20.72
CA PHE A 7 10.52 25.15 -21.03
C PHE A 7 10.55 23.87 -21.86
N VAL A 8 11.62 23.61 -22.62
CA VAL A 8 11.71 22.43 -23.50
C VAL A 8 12.09 21.16 -22.72
N VAL A 9 12.87 21.31 -21.64
CA VAL A 9 13.27 20.18 -20.78
C VAL A 9 12.11 19.66 -19.93
N MET A 10 11.12 20.51 -19.61
CA MET A 10 9.99 20.13 -18.75
C MET A 10 8.90 19.32 -19.49
N LEU A 11 8.87 19.33 -20.83
CA LEU A 11 7.89 18.60 -21.64
C LEU A 11 8.28 17.14 -21.94
N GLY A 12 9.49 16.71 -21.59
CA GLY A 12 10.02 15.38 -21.94
C GLY A 12 9.55 14.20 -21.09
N LEU A 13 8.79 14.43 -20.02
CA LEU A 13 8.37 13.38 -19.08
C LEU A 13 6.94 12.84 -19.32
N ALA A 14 6.24 13.30 -20.35
CA ALA A 14 4.96 12.73 -20.77
C ALA A 14 5.17 11.44 -21.60
N GLY A 15 5.93 10.49 -21.06
CA GLY A 15 6.01 9.13 -21.60
C GLY A 15 4.73 8.39 -21.27
N CYS A 16 3.71 8.52 -22.13
CA CYS A 16 2.51 7.71 -22.05
C CYS A 16 2.86 6.29 -22.50
N SER A 17 3.23 5.41 -21.55
CA SER A 17 3.41 4.00 -21.83
C SER A 17 2.07 3.41 -22.28
N GLU A 18 2.02 2.80 -23.47
CA GLU A 18 0.84 2.05 -23.88
C GLU A 18 0.60 0.92 -22.87
N SER A 19 -0.56 0.95 -22.21
CA SER A 19 -0.89 -0.08 -21.22
C SER A 19 -1.16 -1.39 -21.96
N LYS A 20 -0.44 -2.46 -21.58
CA LYS A 20 -0.67 -3.84 -22.07
C LYS A 20 -2.04 -4.41 -21.67
N PHE A 21 -2.82 -3.66 -20.90
CA PHE A 21 -4.13 -4.03 -20.38
C PHE A 21 -5.24 -3.28 -21.11
N PRO A 22 -6.45 -3.87 -21.21
CA PRO A 22 -7.60 -3.18 -21.79
C PRO A 22 -7.88 -1.85 -21.10
N LYS A 23 -8.39 -0.87 -21.85
CA LYS A 23 -8.71 0.46 -21.31
C LYS A 23 -9.62 0.36 -20.08
N GLY A 24 -9.18 1.02 -19.00
CA GLY A 24 -9.90 1.06 -17.73
C GLY A 24 -9.72 -0.18 -16.85
N VAL A 25 -8.83 -1.11 -17.20
CA VAL A 25 -8.33 -2.14 -16.29
C VAL A 25 -7.07 -1.61 -15.59
N LEU A 26 -7.00 -1.76 -14.27
CA LEU A 26 -5.84 -1.41 -13.47
C LEU A 26 -4.69 -2.36 -13.79
N GLU A 27 -3.49 -1.79 -13.94
CA GLU A 27 -2.27 -2.58 -14.11
C GLU A 27 -1.94 -3.37 -12.82
N PRO A 28 -1.17 -4.47 -12.91
CA PRO A 28 -0.92 -5.38 -11.80
C PRO A 28 -0.44 -4.69 -10.53
N GLU A 29 0.52 -3.78 -10.65
CA GLU A 29 1.07 -3.10 -9.47
C GLU A 29 0.02 -2.23 -8.76
N LYS A 30 -0.75 -1.46 -9.52
CA LYS A 30 -1.83 -0.63 -8.96
C LYS A 30 -2.97 -1.47 -8.40
N MET A 31 -3.34 -2.55 -9.09
CA MET A 31 -4.37 -3.49 -8.63
C MET A 31 -3.96 -4.17 -7.32
N GLN A 32 -2.71 -4.62 -7.19
CA GLN A 32 -2.19 -5.19 -5.94
C GLN A 32 -2.30 -4.21 -4.76
N ALA A 33 -1.88 -2.96 -4.99
CA ALA A 33 -1.89 -1.93 -3.96
C ALA A 33 -3.30 -1.61 -3.46
N VAL A 34 -4.24 -1.36 -4.38
CA VAL A 34 -5.64 -1.07 -3.99
C VAL A 34 -6.32 -2.30 -3.39
N TYR A 35 -6.09 -3.49 -3.93
CA TYR A 35 -6.76 -4.70 -3.47
C TYR A 35 -6.32 -5.11 -2.07
N TRP A 36 -5.04 -4.91 -1.74
CA TRP A 36 -4.52 -5.11 -0.39
C TRP A 36 -5.27 -4.25 0.64
N ASP A 37 -5.42 -2.96 0.35
CA ASP A 37 -6.10 -2.03 1.26
C ASP A 37 -7.61 -2.27 1.30
N TYR A 38 -8.21 -2.71 0.19
CA TYR A 38 -9.61 -3.13 0.13
C TYR A 38 -9.87 -4.33 1.05
N ILE A 39 -9.04 -5.37 1.00
CA ILE A 39 -9.14 -6.54 1.89
C ILE A 39 -8.95 -6.13 3.34
N LYS A 40 -7.98 -5.26 3.64
CA LYS A 40 -7.78 -4.76 5.01
C LYS A 40 -8.99 -4.01 5.54
N ALA A 41 -9.67 -3.21 4.72
CA ALA A 41 -10.89 -2.53 5.10
C ALA A 41 -12.01 -3.54 5.45
N ASP A 42 -12.16 -4.59 4.65
CA ASP A 42 -13.14 -5.65 4.88
C ASP A 42 -12.86 -6.43 6.17
N VAL A 43 -11.62 -6.86 6.38
CA VAL A 43 -11.19 -7.53 7.62
C VAL A 43 -11.38 -6.60 8.81
N PHE A 44 -11.04 -5.32 8.69
CA PHE A 44 -11.21 -4.37 9.79
C PHE A 44 -12.68 -4.22 10.19
N ALA A 45 -13.58 -4.08 9.22
CA ALA A 45 -15.01 -3.97 9.48
C ALA A 45 -15.55 -5.25 10.16
N ASN A 46 -15.19 -6.42 9.67
CA ASN A 46 -15.68 -7.70 10.20
C ASN A 46 -15.09 -8.08 11.56
N GLU A 47 -13.84 -7.72 11.84
CA GLU A 47 -13.16 -8.13 13.06
C GLU A 47 -13.28 -7.11 14.20
N PHE A 48 -13.34 -5.82 13.89
CA PHE A 48 -13.33 -4.75 14.88
C PHE A 48 -14.66 -4.01 14.94
N VAL A 49 -15.20 -3.54 13.80
CA VAL A 49 -16.45 -2.77 13.79
C VAL A 49 -17.64 -3.62 14.19
N ARG A 50 -17.68 -4.90 13.79
CA ARG A 50 -18.72 -5.87 14.17
C ARG A 50 -18.94 -5.99 15.69
N ARG A 51 -17.94 -5.68 16.51
CA ARG A 51 -18.05 -5.75 17.98
C ARG A 51 -18.89 -4.61 18.57
N ASP A 52 -19.11 -3.54 17.81
CA ASP A 52 -19.96 -2.41 18.18
C ASP A 52 -21.36 -2.60 17.57
N THR A 53 -22.32 -3.01 18.40
CA THR A 53 -23.70 -3.28 17.98
C THR A 53 -24.45 -2.03 17.54
N SER A 54 -23.92 -0.83 17.81
CA SER A 54 -24.51 0.43 17.33
C SER A 54 -24.17 0.75 15.87
N LYS A 55 -23.27 -0.03 15.25
CA LYS A 55 -22.77 0.20 13.89
C LYS A 55 -23.41 -0.75 12.89
N ASN A 56 -23.69 -0.22 11.69
CA ASN A 56 -23.99 -1.05 10.54
C ASN A 56 -22.68 -1.41 9.80
N ILE A 57 -22.35 -2.69 9.79
CA ILE A 57 -21.04 -3.18 9.32
C ILE A 57 -20.88 -2.94 7.82
N GLU A 58 -21.94 -3.17 7.03
CA GLU A 58 -21.94 -3.00 5.58
C GLU A 58 -21.67 -1.53 5.19
N LEU A 59 -22.32 -0.60 5.89
CA LEU A 59 -22.15 0.83 5.69
C LEU A 59 -20.75 1.29 6.07
N GLU A 60 -20.22 0.84 7.22
CA GLU A 60 -18.87 1.20 7.64
C GLU A 60 -17.80 0.60 6.72
N ASN A 61 -17.96 -0.65 6.29
CA ASN A 61 -17.08 -1.26 5.29
C ASN A 61 -17.11 -0.50 3.97
N ALA A 62 -18.29 -0.14 3.47
CA ALA A 62 -18.45 0.64 2.25
C ALA A 62 -17.77 2.02 2.37
N LYS A 63 -17.91 2.71 3.52
CA LYS A 63 -17.20 3.97 3.78
C LYS A 63 -15.69 3.79 3.71
N LEU A 64 -15.15 2.75 4.33
CA LEU A 64 -13.71 2.45 4.32
C LEU A 64 -13.19 2.15 2.91
N GLN A 65 -13.89 1.30 2.15
CA GLN A 65 -13.53 0.99 0.76
C GLN A 65 -13.55 2.24 -0.13
N LEU A 66 -14.50 3.17 0.07
CA LEU A 66 -14.49 4.45 -0.63
C LEU A 66 -13.26 5.30 -0.28
N GLN A 67 -12.75 5.22 0.97
CA GLN A 67 -11.49 5.89 1.32
C GLN A 67 -10.31 5.25 0.61
N VAL A 68 -10.26 3.92 0.55
CA VAL A 68 -9.24 3.16 -0.18
C VAL A 68 -9.19 3.60 -1.64
N PHE A 69 -10.34 3.68 -2.32
CA PHE A 69 -10.38 4.11 -3.72
C PHE A 69 -9.82 5.53 -3.91
N ARG A 70 -10.15 6.46 -3.00
CA ARG A 70 -9.58 7.82 -3.03
C ARG A 70 -8.07 7.82 -2.83
N LEU A 71 -7.56 7.07 -1.86
CA LEU A 71 -6.12 6.97 -1.57
C LEU A 71 -5.34 6.44 -2.79
N HIS A 72 -5.90 5.46 -3.48
CA HIS A 72 -5.28 4.84 -4.67
C HIS A 72 -5.60 5.56 -5.98
N LYS A 73 -6.29 6.70 -5.94
CA LYS A 73 -6.70 7.47 -7.13
C LYS A 73 -7.36 6.55 -8.17
N THR A 74 -8.36 5.80 -7.72
CA THR A 74 -9.18 4.91 -8.55
C THR A 74 -10.65 5.14 -8.23
N THR A 75 -11.54 4.70 -9.12
CA THR A 75 -12.98 4.67 -8.84
C THR A 75 -13.42 3.27 -8.47
N LYS A 76 -14.62 3.16 -7.88
CA LYS A 76 -15.28 1.90 -7.57
C LYS A 76 -15.46 1.07 -8.85
N GLU A 77 -15.95 1.71 -9.91
CA GLU A 77 -16.26 1.10 -11.20
C GLU A 77 -14.98 0.57 -11.86
N GLN A 78 -13.91 1.36 -11.84
CA GLN A 78 -12.62 0.94 -12.38
C GLN A 78 -12.05 -0.26 -11.60
N PHE A 79 -12.14 -0.23 -10.27
CA PHE A 79 -11.70 -1.33 -9.42
C PHE A 79 -12.48 -2.62 -9.73
N TYR A 80 -13.82 -2.60 -9.73
CA TYR A 80 -14.60 -3.82 -9.98
C TYR A 80 -14.45 -4.33 -11.41
N LYS A 81 -14.38 -3.44 -12.41
CA LYS A 81 -14.06 -3.82 -13.79
C LYS A 81 -12.72 -4.54 -13.87
N SER A 82 -11.72 -4.03 -13.16
CA SER A 82 -10.39 -4.65 -13.10
C SER A 82 -10.46 -5.99 -12.39
N TYR A 83 -11.09 -6.03 -11.22
CA TYR A 83 -11.24 -7.25 -10.43
C TYR A 83 -11.89 -8.39 -11.23
N GLU A 84 -12.97 -8.11 -11.95
CA GLU A 84 -13.60 -9.08 -12.86
C GLU A 84 -12.67 -9.56 -13.97
N TYR A 85 -11.88 -8.65 -14.55
CA TYR A 85 -10.88 -9.01 -15.54
C TYR A 85 -9.84 -9.97 -14.95
N TYR A 86 -9.29 -9.68 -13.76
CA TYR A 86 -8.34 -10.58 -13.10
C TYR A 86 -8.99 -11.93 -12.76
N LEU A 87 -10.24 -11.97 -12.26
CA LEU A 87 -10.94 -13.22 -11.95
C LEU A 87 -11.11 -14.13 -13.18
N LYS A 88 -11.36 -13.55 -14.35
CA LYS A 88 -11.47 -14.29 -15.62
C LYS A 88 -10.10 -14.77 -16.13
N ASN A 89 -9.01 -14.15 -15.69
CA ASN A 89 -7.64 -14.48 -16.08
C ASN A 89 -6.89 -15.14 -14.91
N LYS A 90 -7.12 -16.44 -14.70
CA LYS A 90 -6.65 -17.20 -13.53
C LYS A 90 -5.14 -17.03 -13.25
N ASP A 91 -4.30 -17.09 -14.27
CA ASP A 91 -2.84 -16.96 -14.10
C ASP A 91 -2.44 -15.56 -13.62
N LEU A 92 -3.10 -14.51 -14.14
CA LEU A 92 -2.89 -13.13 -13.69
C LEU A 92 -3.35 -12.93 -12.24
N MET A 93 -4.52 -13.47 -11.88
CA MET A 93 -5.01 -13.43 -10.50
C MET A 93 -4.05 -14.15 -9.56
N LYS A 94 -3.60 -15.35 -9.91
CA LYS A 94 -2.66 -16.12 -9.11
C LYS A 94 -1.35 -15.36 -8.91
N ALA A 95 -0.73 -14.87 -10.00
CA ALA A 95 0.50 -14.11 -9.93
C ALA A 95 0.37 -12.84 -9.07
N MET A 96 -0.78 -12.15 -9.17
CA MET A 96 -1.09 -10.98 -8.35
C MET A 96 -1.13 -11.32 -6.86
N LEU A 97 -1.90 -12.34 -6.48
CA LEU A 97 -2.04 -12.78 -5.08
C LEU A 97 -0.72 -13.30 -4.50
N ASP A 98 0.00 -14.13 -5.25
CA ASP A 98 1.31 -14.65 -4.83
C ASP A 98 2.29 -13.49 -4.54
N THR A 99 2.32 -12.49 -5.44
CA THR A 99 3.15 -11.30 -5.25
C THR A 99 2.75 -10.51 -4.01
N MET A 100 1.45 -10.33 -3.75
CA MET A 100 0.95 -9.65 -2.55
C MET A 100 1.41 -10.36 -1.27
N VAL A 101 1.30 -11.70 -1.23
CA VAL A 101 1.72 -12.50 -0.07
C VAL A 101 3.23 -12.36 0.18
N VAL A 102 4.05 -12.46 -0.87
CA VAL A 102 5.51 -12.32 -0.76
C VAL A 102 5.90 -10.93 -0.27
N ARG A 103 5.32 -9.87 -0.87
CA ARG A 103 5.58 -8.48 -0.44
C ARG A 103 5.21 -8.26 1.02
N GLN A 104 4.06 -8.78 1.46
CA GLN A 104 3.62 -8.61 2.84
C GLN A 104 4.52 -9.36 3.83
N ARG A 105 4.95 -10.58 3.51
CA ARG A 105 5.90 -11.32 4.35
C ARG A 105 7.20 -10.54 4.52
N ALA A 106 7.79 -10.08 3.42
CA ALA A 106 9.01 -9.27 3.45
C ALA A 106 8.83 -7.97 4.26
N HIS A 107 7.68 -7.31 4.11
CA HIS A 107 7.35 -6.13 4.91
C HIS A 107 7.30 -6.46 6.41
N ASN A 108 6.57 -7.51 6.80
CA ASN A 108 6.45 -7.93 8.19
C ASN A 108 7.81 -8.31 8.80
N ASP A 109 8.65 -9.04 8.07
CA ASP A 109 10.00 -9.42 8.50
C ASP A 109 10.87 -8.17 8.72
N SER A 110 10.74 -7.17 7.85
CA SER A 110 11.45 -5.89 8.02
C SER A 110 11.01 -5.16 9.29
N LEU A 111 9.72 -5.20 9.64
CA LEU A 111 9.20 -4.59 10.87
C LEU A 111 9.69 -5.34 12.12
N LEU A 112 9.71 -6.67 12.08
CA LEU A 112 10.23 -7.49 13.17
C LEU A 112 11.71 -7.21 13.42
N ASN A 113 12.51 -7.12 12.37
CA ASN A 113 13.94 -6.81 12.48
C ASN A 113 14.16 -5.40 13.04
N LYS A 114 13.41 -4.41 12.56
CA LYS A 114 13.45 -3.05 13.11
C LYS A 114 13.08 -3.03 14.60
N LYS A 115 12.04 -3.76 15.02
CA LYS A 115 11.65 -3.87 16.44
C LYS A 115 12.78 -4.46 17.29
N LYS A 116 13.39 -5.56 16.86
CA LYS A 116 14.54 -6.18 17.56
C LYS A 116 15.71 -5.19 17.76
N ILE A 117 16.01 -4.39 16.73
CA ILE A 117 17.04 -3.34 16.82
C ILE A 117 16.62 -2.25 17.82
N LEU A 118 15.37 -1.76 17.76
CA LEU A 118 14.91 -0.78 18.73
C LEU A 118 14.96 -1.30 20.17
N ASP A 119 14.62 -2.57 20.38
CA ASP A 119 14.65 -3.19 21.70
C ASP A 119 16.10 -3.34 22.20
N SER A 120 17.06 -3.71 21.33
CA SER A 120 18.49 -3.79 21.71
C SER A 120 19.13 -2.43 21.99
N LEU A 121 18.64 -1.37 21.35
CA LEU A 121 19.07 0.01 21.63
C LEU A 121 18.56 0.50 22.98
N LYS A 122 17.40 0.04 23.44
CA LYS A 122 16.84 0.39 24.76
C LYS A 122 17.52 -0.35 25.91
N THR A 123 18.05 -1.54 25.67
CA THR A 123 18.67 -2.37 26.72
C THR A 123 20.18 -2.14 26.89
N LYS A 124 20.83 -1.41 25.98
CA LYS A 124 22.25 -1.06 26.14
C LYS A 124 22.38 0.05 27.19
N PRO A 125 23.05 -0.18 28.34
CA PRO A 125 23.27 0.88 29.31
C PRO A 125 24.07 2.00 28.64
N VAL A 126 23.62 3.23 28.82
CA VAL A 126 24.43 4.42 28.51
C VAL A 126 25.65 4.31 29.41
N LEU A 127 26.80 3.95 28.84
CA LEU A 127 28.08 4.12 29.50
C LEU A 127 28.27 5.63 29.70
N PHE A 128 27.77 6.15 30.82
CA PHE A 128 28.21 7.44 31.33
C PHE A 128 29.69 7.24 31.68
N ASP A 129 30.54 7.82 30.83
CA ASP A 129 31.98 7.86 31.00
C ASP A 129 32.30 8.51 32.34
N THR A 130 32.66 7.71 33.34
CA THR A 130 33.03 8.15 34.68
C THR A 130 34.49 8.60 34.78
N THR A 131 35.22 8.79 33.67
CA THR A 131 36.64 9.17 33.75
C THR A 131 36.90 10.68 33.95
N ALA A 132 35.88 11.54 34.05
CA ALA A 132 36.07 12.99 34.15
C ALA A 132 36.13 13.61 35.57
N LYS A 133 36.35 12.83 36.64
CA LYS A 133 36.47 13.42 38.00
C LYS A 133 37.45 12.68 38.92
N ALA A 134 38.72 12.68 38.51
CA ALA A 134 39.84 12.45 39.41
C ALA A 134 40.94 13.45 39.05
N LEU A 135 40.82 14.69 39.56
CA LEU A 135 41.89 15.67 39.77
C LEU A 135 41.40 16.68 40.80
#